data_AF-A0A2E4QHE6-F1
#
_entry.id   AF-A0A2E4QHE6-F1
#
_cell.length_a   1.000
_cell.length_b   1.000
_cell.length_c   1.000
_cell.angle_alpha   90.00
_cell.angle_beta   90.00
_cell.angle_gamma   90.00
#
_symmetry.space_group_name_H-M   'P 1'
#
loop_
_entity.id
_entity.type
_entity.pdbx_description
1 polymer ?
#
loop_
_entity_poly.entity_id
_entity_poly.type
_entity_poly.pdbx_seq_one_letter_code
_entity_poly.pdbx_strand_id
1 'polypeptide(L)'
;MDLSLAIAIGSSVQIAVFVAPLMVLFAWVMGVGLSLEFGILETAATFMAVLVANFILNDGKTNWLEGVMLLACYIILALSFFEV
;
A
#
# COMPACT_ATOMS: atom_id res chain seq x y z
N MET A 1 -19.74 2.77 -3.25
CA MET A 1 -18.64 1.80 -3.22
C MET A 1 -17.63 2.12 -4.30
N ASP A 2 -18.04 2.16 -5.57
CA ASP A 2 -17.15 2.40 -6.71
C ASP A 2 -16.36 3.71 -6.60
N LEU A 3 -17.00 4.81 -6.20
CA LEU A 3 -16.30 6.08 -5.98
C LEU A 3 -15.25 5.99 -4.86
N SER A 4 -15.61 5.36 -3.73
CA SER A 4 -14.69 5.17 -2.59
C SER A 4 -13.50 4.30 -2.98
N LEU A 5 -13.75 3.25 -3.75
CA LEU A 5 -12.73 2.35 -4.26
C LEU A 5 -11.81 3.05 -5.26
N ALA A 6 -12.38 3.81 -6.20
CA ALA A 6 -11.64 4.59 -7.18
C ALA A 6 -10.75 5.64 -6.50
N ILE A 7 -11.23 6.29 -5.45
CA ILE A 7 -10.44 7.23 -4.65
C ILE A 7 -9.29 6.50 -3.95
N ALA A 8 -9.55 5.36 -3.30
CA ALA A 8 -8.54 4.60 -2.58
C ALA A 8 -7.44 4.04 -3.52
N ILE A 9 -7.84 3.38 -4.61
CA ILE A 9 -6.91 2.84 -5.61
C ILE A 9 -6.17 3.97 -6.32
N GLY A 10 -6.88 5.02 -6.74
CA GLY A 10 -6.28 6.18 -7.41
C GLY A 10 -5.22 6.87 -6.56
N SER A 11 -5.50 7.07 -5.28
CA SER A 11 -4.53 7.61 -4.31
C SER A 11 -3.30 6.71 -4.18
N SER A 12 -3.48 5.39 -4.01
CA SER A 12 -2.37 4.44 -3.92
C SER A 12 -1.49 4.41 -5.17
N VAL A 13 -2.09 4.41 -6.36
CA VAL A 13 -1.37 4.46 -7.64
C VAL A 13 -0.62 5.78 -7.80
N GLN A 14 -1.24 6.91 -7.42
CA GLN A 14 -0.58 8.22 -7.45
C GLN A 14 0.64 8.25 -6.51
N ILE A 15 0.53 7.67 -5.32
CA ILE A 15 1.66 7.58 -4.39
C ILE A 15 2.80 6.77 -5.02
N ALA A 16 2.49 5.60 -5.60
CA ALA A 16 3.48 4.71 -6.19
C ALA A 16 4.18 5.29 -7.43
N VAL A 17 3.41 5.88 -8.37
CA VAL A 17 3.94 6.30 -9.68
C VAL A 17 4.45 7.75 -9.68
N PHE A 18 3.93 8.59 -8.79
CA PHE A 18 4.30 10.01 -8.76
C PHE A 18 5.00 10.42 -7.47
N VAL A 19 4.38 10.20 -6.31
CA VAL A 19 4.91 10.75 -5.05
C VAL A 19 6.25 10.12 -4.66
N ALA A 20 6.36 8.80 -4.69
CA ALA A 20 7.61 8.11 -4.30
C ALA A 20 8.80 8.47 -5.22
N PRO A 21 8.69 8.44 -6.56
CA PRO A 21 9.77 8.89 -7.44
C PRO A 21 10.11 10.37 -7.26
N LEU A 22 9.09 11.22 -7.06
CA LEU A 22 9.29 12.64 -6.85
C LEU A 22 10.09 12.92 -5.56
N MET A 23 9.84 12.16 -4.49
CA MET A 23 10.60 12.27 -3.24
C MET A 23 12.07 11.88 -3.41
N VAL A 24 12.36 10.85 -4.21
CA VAL A 24 13.74 10.46 -4.56
C VAL A 24 14.46 11.59 -5.31
N LEU A 25 13.80 12.20 -6.30
CA LEU A 25 14.36 13.34 -7.02
C LEU A 25 14.61 14.54 -6.10
N PHE A 26 13.68 14.85 -5.21
CA PHE A 26 13.86 15.93 -4.22
C PHE A 26 15.03 15.66 -3.27
N ALA A 27 15.17 14.43 -2.77
CA ALA A 27 16.28 14.05 -1.91
C ALA A 27 17.64 14.24 -2.61
N TRP A 28 17.73 13.88 -3.90
CA TRP A 28 18.95 14.09 -4.69
C TRP A 28 19.31 15.57 -4.83
N VAL A 29 18.32 16.45 -5.03
CA VAL A 29 18.55 17.91 -5.08
C VAL A 29 19.06 18.44 -3.74
N MET A 30 18.62 17.86 -2.62
CA MET A 30 19.09 18.21 -1.27
C MET A 30 20.42 17.56 -0.89
N GLY A 31 21.02 16.74 -1.77
CA GLY A 31 22.26 16.01 -1.49
C GLY A 31 22.09 14.81 -0.55
N VAL A 32 20.85 14.34 -0.35
CA VAL A 32 20.53 13.15 0.45
C VAL A 32 20.40 11.94 -0.48
N GLY A 33 21.15 10.88 -0.19
CA GLY A 33 21.11 9.62 -0.93
C GLY A 33 19.87 8.79 -0.60
N LEU A 34 18.70 9.18 -1.11
CA LEU A 34 17.48 8.37 -1.05
C LEU A 34 17.38 7.50 -2.31
N SER A 35 17.05 6.24 -2.13
CA SER A 35 16.76 5.27 -3.20
C SER A 35 15.38 4.64 -2.97
N LEU A 36 14.87 3.90 -3.95
CA LEU A 36 13.68 3.05 -3.79
C LEU A 36 14.05 1.66 -3.22
N GLU A 37 15.01 1.64 -2.31
CA GLU A 37 15.41 0.44 -1.59
C GLU A 37 14.54 0.33 -0.33
N PHE A 38 13.56 -0.56 -0.40
CA PHE A 38 12.72 -0.90 0.74
C PHE A 38 13.24 -2.18 1.40
N GLY A 39 13.02 -2.30 2.70
CA GLY A 39 13.32 -3.53 3.43
C GLY A 39 12.54 -4.73 2.88
N ILE A 40 13.02 -5.94 3.19
CA ILE A 40 12.36 -7.19 2.77
C ILE A 40 10.91 -7.23 3.31
N LEU A 41 10.70 -6.84 4.57
CA LEU A 41 9.39 -6.82 5.20
C LEU A 41 8.47 -5.81 4.53
N GLU A 42 8.94 -4.58 4.29
CA GLU A 42 8.17 -3.52 3.60
C GLU A 42 7.75 -3.93 2.20
N THR A 43 8.68 -4.51 1.44
CA THR A 43 8.42 -5.00 0.08
C THR A 43 7.40 -6.14 0.10
N ALA A 44 7.58 -7.12 0.99
CA ALA A 44 6.67 -8.25 1.12
C ALA A 44 5.27 -7.84 1.59
N ALA A 45 5.19 -6.93 2.58
CA ALA A 45 3.94 -6.41 3.12
C ALA A 45 3.15 -5.64 2.05
N THR A 46 3.83 -4.76 1.29
CA THR A 46 3.20 -3.99 0.21
C THR A 46 2.71 -4.91 -0.90
N PHE A 47 3.50 -5.92 -1.27
CA PHE A 47 3.10 -6.92 -2.26
C PHE A 47 1.88 -7.72 -1.82
N MET A 48 1.87 -8.22 -0.58
CA MET A 48 0.73 -8.94 0.00
C MET A 48 -0.52 -8.07 0.09
N ALA A 49 -0.40 -6.81 0.50
CA ALA A 49 -1.52 -5.88 0.58
C ALA A 49 -2.19 -5.68 -0.79
N VAL A 50 -1.40 -5.52 -1.85
CA VAL A 50 -1.91 -5.39 -3.22
C VAL A 50 -2.59 -6.67 -3.68
N LEU A 51 -2.03 -7.86 -3.39
CA LEU A 51 -2.64 -9.14 -3.73
C LEU A 51 -3.98 -9.35 -3.03
N VAL A 52 -4.02 -9.15 -1.71
CA VAL A 52 -5.24 -9.33 -0.91
C VAL A 52 -6.33 -8.36 -1.35
N ALA A 53 -5.98 -7.08 -1.56
CA ALA A 53 -6.92 -6.08 -2.05
C ALA A 53 -7.48 -6.47 -3.44
N ASN A 54 -6.63 -6.88 -4.39
CA ASN A 54 -7.11 -7.32 -5.70
C ASN A 54 -8.01 -8.55 -5.61
N PHE A 55 -7.70 -9.51 -4.74
CA PHE A 55 -8.50 -10.72 -4.58
C PHE A 55 -9.89 -10.42 -4.03
N ILE A 56 -9.99 -9.56 -3.02
CA ILE A 56 -11.25 -9.16 -2.39
C ILE A 56 -12.12 -8.33 -3.35
N LEU A 57 -11.50 -7.56 -4.25
CA LEU A 57 -12.24 -6.69 -5.19
C LEU A 57 -12.64 -7.39 -6.49
N ASN A 58 -12.20 -8.63 -6.71
CA ASN A 58 -12.33 -9.31 -8.00
C ASN A 58 -13.78 -9.71 -8.34
N ASP A 59 -14.62 -9.93 -7.34
CA ASP A 59 -16.02 -10.33 -7.54
C ASP A 59 -16.98 -9.14 -7.76
N GLY A 60 -16.46 -7.91 -7.68
CA GLY A 60 -17.20 -6.66 -7.94
C GLY A 60 -18.30 -6.34 -6.92
N LYS A 61 -18.38 -7.10 -5.83
CA LYS A 61 -19.30 -6.85 -4.71
C LYS A 61 -18.45 -6.55 -3.47
N THR A 62 -19.02 -5.87 -2.48
CA THR A 62 -18.37 -5.88 -1.15
C THR A 62 -19.34 -6.25 -0.06
N ASN A 63 -18.79 -6.84 1.00
CA ASN A 63 -19.54 -7.14 2.21
C ASN A 63 -18.77 -6.74 3.48
N TRP A 64 -19.48 -6.68 4.60
CA TRP A 64 -18.89 -6.23 5.88
C TRP A 64 -17.75 -7.17 6.36
N LEU A 65 -17.84 -8.46 6.09
CA LEU A 65 -16.84 -9.46 6.45
C LEU A 65 -15.54 -9.27 5.66
N GLU A 66 -15.62 -8.94 4.36
CA GLU A 66 -14.43 -8.57 3.57
C GLU A 66 -13.75 -7.33 4.13
N GLY A 67 -14.54 -6.33 4.55
CA GLY A 67 -14.02 -5.16 5.27
C GLY A 67 -13.29 -5.55 6.55
N VAL A 68 -13.85 -6.46 7.35
CA VAL A 68 -13.19 -6.99 8.55
C VAL A 68 -11.92 -7.78 8.20
N MET A 69 -11.91 -8.55 7.11
CA MET A 69 -10.71 -9.27 6.66
C MET A 69 -9.59 -8.32 6.22
N LEU A 70 -9.92 -7.22 5.54
CA LEU A 70 -8.96 -6.17 5.19
C LEU A 70 -8.38 -5.48 6.43
N LEU A 71 -9.23 -5.15 7.41
CA LEU A 71 -8.79 -4.58 8.68
C LEU A 71 -7.91 -5.55 9.48
N ALA A 72 -8.27 -6.83 9.51
CA ALA A 72 -7.48 -7.87 10.16
C ALA A 72 -6.11 -8.03 9.51
N CYS A 73 -6.05 -8.04 8.17
CA CYS A 73 -4.79 -8.07 7.42
C CYS A 73 -3.90 -6.85 7.78
N TYR A 74 -4.49 -5.65 7.83
CA TYR A 74 -3.77 -4.45 8.23
C TYR A 74 -3.22 -4.55 9.65
N ILE A 75 -4.01 -5.05 10.61
CA ILE A 75 -3.56 -5.23 12.01
C ILE A 75 -2.41 -6.24 12.10
N ILE A 76 -2.48 -7.37 11.38
CA ILE A 76 -1.42 -8.38 11.38
C ILE A 76 -0.11 -7.79 10.83
N LEU A 77 -0.18 -7.03 9.75
CA LEU A 77 0.99 -6.33 9.20
C LEU A 77 1.51 -5.28 10.20
N ALA A 78 0.64 -4.47 10.79
CA ALA A 78 1.02 -3.46 11.78
C ALA A 78 1.73 -4.08 13.00
N LEU A 79 1.25 -5.22 13.51
CA LEU A 79 1.91 -5.95 14.59
C LEU A 79 3.28 -6.50 14.16
N SER A 80 3.38 -6.98 12.91
CA SER A 80 4.66 -7.45 12.35
C SER A 80 5.70 -6.34 12.23
N PHE A 81 5.26 -5.09 11.99
CA PHE A 81 6.12 -3.91 12.00
C PHE A 81 6.42 -3.38 13.41
N PHE A 82 5.58 -3.65 14.41
CA PHE A 82 5.80 -3.19 15.78
C PHE A 82 6.91 -3.98 16.49
N GLU A 83 7.08 -5.25 16.11
CA GLU A 83 8.11 -6.13 16.70
C GLU A 83 9.50 -5.98 16.06
N VAL A 84 9.62 -5.18 14.98
CA VAL A 84 10.87 -4.91 14.25
C VAL A 84 11.44 -3.57 14.66
#